data_AF-A0A0G4NA85-F1
#
_entry.id   AF-A0A0G4NA85-F1
#
_cell.length_a   1.000
_cell.length_b   1.000
_cell.length_c   1.000
_cell.angle_alpha   90.00
_cell.angle_beta   90.00
_cell.angle_gamma   90.00
#
_symmetry.space_group_name_H-M   'P 1'
#
loop_
_entity.id
_entity.type
_entity.pdbx_description
1 polymer ?
#
loop_
_entity_poly.entity_id
_entity_poly.type
_entity_poly.pdbx_seq_one_letter_code
_entity_poly.pdbx_strand_id
1 'polypeptide(L)'
;MTGSSSKSKSHIVARMQAKGPFSVPSPGAEKVDGETIPRRHPKAVPELLTKPGGNVDTIYELVKQSAAKFGNARCMGSRKLVDTHIDTKMVKKIVDGEEREVEKKWTYFELSPYTYISYTEYEALTLQVGSGLRKLGLVKGDRVHLFAATSAHWLAMSHGAASQSLPIVTAYDTLGEEGLRYSMMATHAKAIFLDPHLLPTLNNVLHEAKDVQHIIWNSQNTLNEGHVSQL
;
A
#
# COMPACT_ATOMS: atom_id res chain seq x y z
N MET A 1 9.44 40.96 -19.79
CA MET A 1 10.52 39.94 -19.82
C MET A 1 10.50 39.18 -18.51
N THR A 2 9.98 37.96 -18.50
CA THR A 2 10.19 36.99 -17.42
C THR A 2 10.20 35.61 -18.07
N GLY A 3 11.41 35.07 -18.25
CA GLY A 3 11.65 33.83 -18.96
C GLY A 3 11.05 32.64 -18.21
N SER A 4 10.24 31.87 -18.94
CA SER A 4 9.83 30.52 -18.56
C SER A 4 11.08 29.66 -18.35
N SER A 5 11.39 29.35 -17.09
CA SER A 5 12.39 28.34 -16.74
C SER A 5 11.95 27.00 -17.32
N SER A 6 12.65 26.57 -18.37
CA SER A 6 12.55 25.23 -18.95
C SER A 6 12.89 24.21 -17.86
N LYS A 7 11.86 23.55 -17.33
CA LYS A 7 12.05 22.37 -16.47
C LYS A 7 12.70 21.28 -17.33
N SER A 8 14.00 21.07 -17.13
CA SER A 8 14.72 19.93 -17.70
C SER A 8 13.92 18.65 -17.45
N LYS A 9 13.39 18.07 -18.54
CA LYS A 9 12.76 16.74 -18.50
C LYS A 9 13.87 15.75 -18.18
N SER A 10 13.96 15.30 -16.93
CA SER A 10 14.87 14.22 -16.56
C SER A 10 14.46 12.97 -17.31
N HIS A 11 15.18 12.65 -18.38
CA HIS A 11 14.98 11.42 -19.15
C HIS A 11 15.51 10.25 -18.32
N ILE A 12 14.61 9.59 -17.59
CA ILE A 12 14.92 8.35 -16.88
C ILE A 12 14.99 7.24 -17.94
N VAL A 13 16.20 6.89 -18.34
CA VAL A 13 16.45 5.76 -19.25
C VAL A 13 16.88 4.58 -18.40
N ALA A 14 16.32 3.40 -18.64
CA ALA A 14 16.79 2.17 -18.01
C ALA A 14 18.28 1.99 -18.33
N ARG A 15 19.10 1.81 -17.29
CA ARG A 15 20.54 1.58 -17.44
C ARG A 15 20.90 0.26 -16.78
N MET A 16 21.80 -0.47 -17.44
CA MET A 16 22.35 -1.69 -16.88
C MET A 16 23.21 -1.32 -15.65
N GLN A 17 22.75 -1.70 -14.46
CA GLN A 17 23.43 -1.38 -13.19
C GLN A 17 24.48 -2.41 -12.78
N ALA A 18 24.48 -3.59 -13.42
CA ALA A 18 25.42 -4.66 -13.15
C ALA A 18 25.95 -5.25 -14.45
N LYS A 19 27.21 -5.68 -14.47
CA LYS A 19 27.76 -6.49 -15.56
C LYS A 19 27.46 -7.96 -15.27
N GLY A 20 27.19 -8.72 -16.33
CA GLY A 20 27.03 -10.16 -16.22
C GLY A 20 28.31 -10.86 -15.71
N PRO A 21 28.22 -12.16 -15.36
CA PRO A 21 27.02 -13.00 -15.47
C PRO A 21 25.95 -12.63 -14.42
N PHE A 22 24.67 -12.64 -14.79
CA PHE A 22 23.55 -12.36 -13.86
C PHE A 22 23.08 -13.60 -13.09
N SER A 23 23.48 -14.78 -13.55
CA SER A 23 23.28 -16.06 -12.90
C SER A 23 24.46 -16.98 -13.23
N VAL A 24 24.81 -17.87 -12.30
CA VAL A 24 25.86 -18.87 -12.47
C VAL A 24 25.31 -20.25 -12.11
N PRO A 25 25.88 -21.35 -12.65
CA PRO A 25 25.52 -22.69 -12.21
C PRO A 25 25.68 -22.84 -10.69
N SER A 26 24.74 -23.54 -10.07
CA SER A 26 24.79 -23.88 -8.66
C SER A 26 25.98 -24.82 -8.41
N PRO A 27 26.91 -24.49 -7.49
CA PRO A 27 28.00 -25.40 -7.13
C PRO A 27 27.45 -26.76 -6.68
N GLY A 28 28.05 -27.84 -7.17
CA GLY A 28 27.69 -29.21 -6.82
C GLY A 28 26.35 -29.69 -7.37
N ALA A 29 25.65 -28.92 -8.21
CA ALA A 29 24.43 -29.40 -8.84
C ALA A 29 24.76 -30.38 -9.99
N GLU A 30 24.22 -31.59 -9.89
CA GLU A 30 24.30 -32.59 -10.95
C GLU A 30 23.35 -32.26 -12.10
N LYS A 31 23.75 -32.59 -13.33
CA LYS A 31 22.90 -32.41 -14.50
C LYS A 31 21.93 -33.60 -14.59
N VAL A 32 20.65 -33.32 -14.52
CA VAL A 32 19.58 -34.29 -14.80
C VAL A 32 19.28 -34.27 -16.30
N ASP A 33 19.05 -35.44 -16.90
CA ASP A 33 18.71 -35.53 -18.33
C ASP A 33 17.36 -34.85 -18.60
N GLY A 34 17.29 -34.06 -19.69
CA GLY A 34 16.15 -33.21 -19.98
C GLY A 34 16.07 -31.87 -19.22
N GLU A 35 16.99 -31.60 -18.27
CA GLU A 35 16.98 -30.39 -17.45
C GLU A 35 18.22 -29.48 -17.66
N THR A 36 18.06 -28.20 -17.37
CA THR A 36 19.19 -27.27 -17.22
C THR A 36 19.73 -27.31 -15.80
N ILE A 37 21.05 -27.23 -15.62
CA ILE A 37 21.67 -27.15 -14.29
C ILE A 37 21.06 -25.97 -13.51
N PRO A 38 20.56 -26.19 -12.28
CA PRO A 38 20.06 -25.13 -11.42
C PRO A 38 21.03 -23.96 -11.34
N ARG A 39 20.52 -22.73 -11.52
CA ARG A 39 21.33 -21.51 -11.49
C ARG A 39 21.01 -20.67 -10.28
N ARG A 40 22.00 -19.95 -9.77
CA ARG A 40 21.87 -19.03 -8.63
C ARG A 40 22.48 -17.67 -8.93
N HIS A 41 22.10 -16.67 -8.12
CA HIS A 41 22.67 -15.34 -8.21
C HIS A 41 24.18 -15.37 -7.86
N PRO A 42 25.07 -14.69 -8.62
CA PRO A 42 26.53 -14.77 -8.40
C PRO A 42 26.97 -14.38 -6.99
N LYS A 43 26.25 -13.44 -6.34
CA LYS A 43 26.54 -13.03 -4.95
C LYS A 43 26.07 -14.02 -3.88
N ALA A 44 25.30 -15.03 -4.25
CA ALA A 44 24.74 -16.06 -3.35
C ALA A 44 25.36 -17.44 -3.64
N VAL A 45 26.56 -17.47 -4.22
CA VAL A 45 27.28 -18.71 -4.54
C VAL A 45 27.76 -19.43 -3.28
N PRO A 46 28.47 -18.76 -2.34
CA PRO A 46 28.95 -19.41 -1.12
C PRO A 46 27.79 -19.92 -0.25
N GLU A 47 26.73 -19.12 -0.14
CA GLU A 47 25.56 -19.38 0.71
C GLU A 47 24.33 -18.59 0.23
N LEU A 48 23.15 -19.00 0.70
CA LEU A 48 21.91 -18.27 0.44
C LEU A 48 21.91 -16.96 1.22
N LEU A 49 21.53 -15.87 0.55
CA LEU A 49 21.26 -14.61 1.22
C LEU A 49 19.92 -14.74 1.97
N THR A 50 19.99 -14.91 3.29
CA THR A 50 18.83 -15.11 4.17
C THR A 50 18.27 -13.81 4.75
N LYS A 51 19.01 -12.70 4.61
CA LYS A 51 18.62 -11.38 5.10
C LYS A 51 18.82 -10.32 4.01
N PRO A 52 18.01 -9.25 4.00
CA PRO A 52 18.16 -8.15 3.02
C PRO A 52 19.47 -7.37 3.19
N GLY A 53 20.12 -7.47 4.36
CA GLY A 53 21.48 -6.95 4.61
C GLY A 53 21.73 -6.74 6.09
N GLY A 54 22.97 -6.92 6.53
CA GLY A 54 23.35 -6.75 7.95
C GLY A 54 22.54 -7.65 8.91
N ASN A 55 22.15 -7.08 10.04
CA ASN A 55 21.37 -7.75 11.10
C ASN A 55 19.88 -7.37 11.03
N VAL A 56 19.26 -7.44 9.84
CA VAL A 56 17.81 -7.23 9.68
C VAL A 56 17.10 -8.57 9.77
N ASP A 57 16.40 -8.79 10.88
CA ASP A 57 15.58 -9.97 11.14
C ASP A 57 14.08 -9.67 11.04
N THR A 58 13.71 -8.40 11.20
CA THR A 58 12.31 -7.96 11.18
C THR A 58 12.05 -6.82 10.20
N ILE A 59 10.79 -6.68 9.77
CA ILE A 59 10.34 -5.53 8.97
C ILE A 59 10.60 -4.21 9.71
N TYR A 60 10.44 -4.20 11.03
CA TYR A 60 10.71 -3.01 11.83
C TYR A 60 12.18 -2.61 11.79
N GLU A 61 13.11 -3.56 11.93
CA GLU A 61 14.55 -3.29 11.79
C GLU A 61 14.91 -2.81 10.39
N LEU A 62 14.24 -3.32 9.34
CA LEU A 62 14.42 -2.83 7.98
C LEU A 62 14.08 -1.33 7.87
N VAL A 63 12.96 -0.90 8.47
CA VAL A 63 12.56 0.51 8.50
C VAL A 63 13.59 1.35 9.24
N LYS A 64 14.00 0.93 10.45
CA LYS A 64 15.01 1.65 11.25
C LYS A 64 16.34 1.78 10.53
N GLN A 65 16.83 0.68 9.95
CA GLN A 65 18.11 0.70 9.25
C GLN A 65 18.03 1.55 7.98
N SER A 66 16.90 1.52 7.27
CA SER A 66 16.67 2.39 6.11
C SER A 66 16.68 3.86 6.52
N ALA A 67 16.03 4.21 7.63
CA ALA A 67 16.06 5.56 8.19
C ALA A 67 17.47 6.01 8.61
N ALA A 68 18.21 5.17 9.32
CA ALA A 68 19.60 5.43 9.69
C ALA A 68 20.52 5.62 8.47
N LYS A 69 20.28 4.84 7.40
CA LYS A 69 21.10 4.87 6.18
C LYS A 69 20.81 6.06 5.27
N PHE A 70 19.54 6.41 5.11
CA PHE A 70 19.12 7.38 4.08
C PHE A 70 18.68 8.73 4.65
N GLY A 71 18.39 8.82 5.95
CA GLY A 71 18.10 10.06 6.68
C GLY A 71 17.07 10.95 5.98
N ASN A 72 17.50 12.15 5.60
CA ASN A 72 16.65 13.17 4.97
C ASN A 72 16.35 12.95 3.48
N ALA A 73 16.81 11.84 2.88
CA ALA A 73 16.46 11.53 1.49
C ALA A 73 14.95 11.30 1.33
N ARG A 74 14.41 11.58 0.14
CA ARG A 74 12.99 11.37 -0.17
C ARG A 74 12.64 9.88 -0.05
N CYS A 75 11.69 9.56 0.85
CA CYS A 75 11.24 8.20 1.13
C CYS A 75 9.88 7.93 0.48
N MET A 76 8.82 8.57 0.98
CA MET A 76 7.45 8.33 0.52
C MET A 76 6.92 9.57 -0.19
N GLY A 77 6.49 9.40 -1.45
CA GLY A 77 5.89 10.45 -2.26
C GLY A 77 4.37 10.32 -2.35
N SER A 78 3.63 11.41 -2.16
CA SER A 78 2.17 11.45 -2.29
C SER A 78 1.69 12.71 -2.99
N ARG A 79 0.53 12.60 -3.66
CA ARG A 79 -0.20 13.73 -4.24
C ARG A 79 -1.52 13.88 -3.51
N LYS A 80 -1.94 15.12 -3.26
CA LYS A 80 -3.25 15.42 -2.69
C LYS A 80 -4.25 15.62 -3.81
N LEU A 81 -5.51 15.25 -3.58
CA LEU A 81 -6.62 15.66 -4.44
C LEU A 81 -6.80 17.17 -4.30
N VAL A 82 -6.73 17.88 -5.41
CA VAL A 82 -6.96 19.33 -5.50
C VAL A 82 -8.39 19.58 -5.91
N ASP A 83 -8.86 18.91 -6.96
CA ASP A 83 -10.22 19.06 -7.47
C ASP A 83 -10.70 17.79 -8.17
N THR A 84 -12.02 17.62 -8.26
CA THR A 84 -12.68 16.53 -8.99
C THR A 84 -13.55 17.11 -10.08
N HIS A 85 -13.11 16.97 -11.32
CA HIS A 85 -13.83 17.44 -12.49
C HIS A 85 -14.81 16.37 -12.97
N ILE A 86 -16.10 16.70 -13.04
CA ILE A 86 -17.15 15.82 -13.54
C ILE A 86 -17.62 16.35 -14.89
N ASP A 87 -17.33 15.61 -15.96
CA ASP A 87 -17.79 15.91 -17.32
C ASP A 87 -18.92 14.94 -17.68
N THR A 88 -20.12 15.47 -17.92
CA THR A 88 -21.28 14.69 -18.33
C THR A 88 -21.32 14.62 -19.86
N LYS A 89 -21.27 13.42 -20.42
CA LYS A 89 -21.47 13.19 -21.86
C LYS A 89 -22.60 12.21 -22.11
N MET A 90 -23.45 12.53 -23.09
CA MET A 90 -24.39 11.56 -23.64
C MET A 90 -23.62 10.56 -24.49
N VAL A 91 -23.73 9.28 -24.15
CA VAL A 91 -23.17 8.19 -24.94
C VAL A 91 -24.28 7.26 -25.38
N LYS A 92 -24.25 6.85 -26.65
CA LYS A 92 -25.16 5.84 -27.16
C LYS A 92 -24.80 4.49 -26.54
N LYS A 93 -25.77 3.86 -25.86
CA LYS A 93 -25.64 2.52 -25.33
C LYS A 93 -26.86 1.72 -25.77
N ILE A 94 -26.63 0.49 -26.21
CA ILE A 94 -27.72 -0.44 -26.49
C ILE A 94 -28.22 -0.97 -25.15
N VAL A 95 -29.49 -0.70 -24.83
CA VAL A 95 -30.18 -1.22 -23.65
C VAL A 95 -31.43 -1.94 -24.16
N ASP A 96 -31.54 -3.22 -23.86
CA ASP A 96 -32.63 -4.09 -24.32
C ASP A 96 -32.83 -4.13 -25.85
N GLY A 97 -31.76 -3.97 -26.62
CA GLY A 97 -31.77 -4.01 -28.09
C GLY A 97 -32.07 -2.68 -28.78
N GLU A 98 -32.38 -1.61 -28.04
CA GLU A 98 -32.61 -0.27 -28.58
C GLU A 98 -31.42 0.67 -28.29
N GLU A 99 -31.06 1.52 -29.27
CA GLU A 99 -30.10 2.61 -29.02
C GLU A 99 -30.75 3.67 -28.11
N ARG A 100 -30.20 3.86 -26.91
CA ARG A 100 -30.57 4.95 -26.02
C ARG A 100 -29.35 5.82 -25.72
N GLU A 101 -29.56 7.13 -25.69
CA GLU A 101 -28.56 8.05 -25.14
C GLU A 101 -28.61 7.97 -23.63
N VAL A 102 -27.52 7.55 -23.01
CA VAL A 102 -27.37 7.50 -21.56
C VAL A 102 -26.32 8.50 -21.11
N GLU A 103 -26.64 9.21 -20.03
CA GLU A 103 -25.71 10.14 -19.39
C GLU A 103 -24.54 9.35 -18.78
N LYS A 104 -23.32 9.57 -19.28
CA LYS A 104 -22.09 9.04 -18.70
C LYS A 104 -21.27 10.17 -18.10
N LYS A 105 -21.13 10.13 -16.77
CA LYS A 105 -20.25 11.01 -16.02
C LYS A 105 -18.81 10.49 -16.10
N TRP A 106 -17.92 11.34 -16.58
CA TRP A 106 -16.47 11.11 -16.56
C TRP A 106 -15.87 11.92 -15.42
N THR A 107 -15.21 11.24 -14.50
CA THR A 107 -14.55 11.87 -13.35
C THR A 107 -13.06 11.97 -13.61
N TYR A 108 -12.51 13.18 -13.58
CA TYR A 108 -11.08 13.45 -13.67
C TYR A 108 -10.59 14.06 -12.36
N PHE A 109 -9.53 13.49 -11.80
CA PHE A 109 -8.94 13.98 -10.56
C PHE A 109 -7.77 14.91 -10.86
N GLU A 110 -7.89 16.17 -10.44
CA GLU A 110 -6.77 17.08 -10.40
C GLU A 110 -5.97 16.83 -9.13
N LEU A 111 -4.70 16.49 -9.28
CA LEU A 111 -3.84 16.13 -8.17
C LEU A 111 -2.68 17.13 -8.02
N SER A 112 -2.30 17.44 -6.79
CA SER A 112 -1.18 18.33 -6.48
C SER A 112 0.14 17.81 -7.06
N PRO A 113 1.20 18.64 -7.14
CA PRO A 113 2.56 18.12 -7.28
C PRO A 113 2.89 17.10 -6.18
N TYR A 114 3.86 16.22 -6.44
CA TYR A 114 4.34 15.30 -5.42
C TYR A 114 4.94 16.05 -4.24
N THR A 115 4.50 15.66 -3.06
CA THR A 115 5.13 15.99 -1.78
C THR A 115 5.82 14.74 -1.26
N TYR A 116 6.90 14.91 -0.51
CA TYR A 116 7.68 13.79 0.00
C TYR A 116 7.93 13.98 1.50
N ILE A 117 7.90 12.87 2.23
CA ILE A 117 8.51 12.77 3.55
C ILE A 117 9.84 12.01 3.44
N SER A 118 10.78 12.38 4.31
CA SER A 118 12.08 11.73 4.44
C SER A 118 11.99 10.37 5.10
N TYR A 119 13.09 9.59 5.07
CA TYR A 119 13.11 8.31 5.77
C TYR A 119 13.02 8.49 7.29
N THR A 120 13.63 9.54 7.84
CA THR A 120 13.55 9.87 9.27
C THR A 120 12.11 10.26 9.68
N GLU A 121 11.43 11.09 8.90
CA GLU A 121 10.02 11.43 9.14
C GLU A 121 9.11 10.20 9.02
N TYR A 122 9.41 9.30 8.08
CA TYR A 122 8.65 8.07 7.88
C TYR A 122 8.83 7.06 9.01
N GLU A 123 10.04 6.93 9.57
CA GLU A 123 10.28 6.14 10.79
C GLU A 123 9.48 6.70 11.97
N ALA A 124 9.50 8.03 12.16
CA ALA A 124 8.73 8.69 13.21
C ALA A 124 7.22 8.44 13.05
N LEU A 125 6.68 8.56 11.83
CA LEU A 125 5.28 8.23 11.53
C LEU A 125 4.96 6.77 11.84
N THR A 126 5.82 5.84 11.43
CA THR A 126 5.67 4.39 11.70
C THR A 126 5.56 4.12 13.21
N LEU A 127 6.43 4.74 14.01
CA LEU A 127 6.42 4.61 15.47
C LEU A 127 5.19 5.24 16.11
N GLN A 128 4.73 6.39 15.61
CA GLN A 128 3.50 7.03 16.07
C GLN A 128 2.28 6.14 15.81
N VAL A 129 2.19 5.54 14.62
CA VAL A 129 1.10 4.60 14.29
C VAL A 129 1.13 3.37 15.19
N GLY A 130 2.30 2.74 15.35
CA GLY A 130 2.45 1.59 16.26
C GLY A 130 2.07 1.94 17.71
N SER A 131 2.51 3.10 18.21
CA SER A 131 2.17 3.60 19.55
C SER A 131 0.67 3.89 19.68
N GLY A 132 0.05 4.42 18.63
CA GLY A 132 -1.40 4.65 18.55
C GLY A 132 -2.18 3.34 18.66
N LEU A 133 -1.79 2.30 17.92
CA LEU A 133 -2.40 0.96 18.00
C LEU A 133 -2.29 0.38 19.42
N ARG A 134 -1.13 0.54 20.09
CA ARG A 134 -0.99 0.16 21.51
C ARG A 134 -1.90 0.95 22.43
N LYS A 135 -2.01 2.26 22.22
CA LYS A 135 -2.87 3.13 23.02
C LYS A 135 -4.35 2.76 22.87
N LEU A 136 -4.76 2.28 21.71
CA LEU A 136 -6.11 1.73 21.47
C LEU A 136 -6.35 0.39 22.18
N GLY A 137 -5.30 -0.27 22.67
CA GLY A 137 -5.41 -1.51 23.46
C GLY A 137 -5.02 -2.79 22.72
N LEU A 138 -4.49 -2.69 21.48
CA LEU A 138 -4.05 -3.86 20.73
C LEU A 138 -2.80 -4.48 21.37
N VAL A 139 -2.80 -5.80 21.54
CA VAL A 139 -1.68 -6.58 22.10
C VAL A 139 -1.04 -7.47 21.02
N LYS A 140 0.17 -7.98 21.30
CA LYS A 140 0.88 -8.88 20.36
C LYS A 140 -0.04 -10.00 19.87
N GLY A 141 -0.06 -10.23 18.55
CA GLY A 141 -0.90 -11.25 17.92
C GLY A 141 -2.29 -10.76 17.50
N ASP A 142 -2.77 -9.62 18.02
CA ASP A 142 -3.97 -8.97 17.50
C ASP A 142 -3.75 -8.52 16.05
N ARG A 143 -4.78 -8.63 15.23
CA ARG A 143 -4.71 -8.36 13.80
C ARG A 143 -5.26 -6.98 13.45
N VAL A 144 -4.60 -6.32 12.50
CA VAL A 144 -5.04 -5.06 11.91
C VAL A 144 -5.44 -5.31 10.46
N HIS A 145 -6.71 -5.05 10.14
CA HIS A 145 -7.24 -5.20 8.80
C HIS A 145 -6.99 -3.93 7.99
N LEU A 146 -6.45 -4.05 6.78
CA LEU A 146 -6.13 -2.95 5.89
C LEU A 146 -7.02 -3.05 4.64
N PHE A 147 -8.06 -2.23 4.61
CA PHE A 147 -9.04 -2.15 3.54
C PHE A 147 -8.98 -0.77 2.87
N ALA A 148 -7.91 -0.53 2.11
CA ALA A 148 -7.64 0.76 1.47
C ALA A 148 -6.73 0.60 0.27
N ALA A 149 -6.68 1.62 -0.60
CA ALA A 149 -5.71 1.69 -1.68
C ALA A 149 -4.28 1.90 -1.14
N THR A 150 -3.30 1.50 -1.95
CA THR A 150 -1.88 1.69 -1.62
C THR A 150 -1.56 3.17 -1.46
N SER A 151 -1.12 3.55 -0.25
CA SER A 151 -0.75 4.92 0.09
C SER A 151 0.41 4.95 1.09
N ALA A 152 0.98 6.14 1.32
CA ALA A 152 1.99 6.31 2.36
C ALA A 152 1.45 5.95 3.75
N HIS A 153 0.18 6.26 4.02
CA HIS A 153 -0.49 5.91 5.28
C HIS A 153 -0.78 4.42 5.38
N TRP A 154 -1.17 3.76 4.29
CA TRP A 154 -1.32 2.30 4.26
C TRP A 154 -0.02 1.60 4.64
N LEU A 155 1.11 2.02 4.04
CA LEU A 155 2.41 1.42 4.32
C LEU A 155 2.87 1.75 5.75
N ALA A 156 2.63 2.98 6.23
CA ALA A 156 2.89 3.36 7.62
C ALA A 156 2.06 2.54 8.62
N MET A 157 0.80 2.22 8.30
CA MET A 157 -0.03 1.34 9.12
C MET A 157 0.53 -0.07 9.17
N SER A 158 0.94 -0.62 8.02
CA SER A 158 1.59 -1.93 7.93
C SER A 158 2.88 -1.99 8.77
N HIS A 159 3.80 -1.04 8.57
CA HIS A 159 5.05 -1.00 9.32
C HIS A 159 4.83 -0.68 10.81
N GLY A 160 3.84 0.16 11.13
CA GLY A 160 3.48 0.50 12.51
C GLY A 160 2.95 -0.72 13.26
N ALA A 161 2.08 -1.50 12.63
CA ALA A 161 1.62 -2.79 13.14
C ALA A 161 2.77 -3.77 13.34
N ALA A 162 3.68 -3.89 12.36
CA ALA A 162 4.85 -4.76 12.45
C ALA A 162 5.77 -4.39 13.64
N SER A 163 5.94 -3.09 13.93
CA SER A 163 6.71 -2.61 15.10
C SER A 163 6.16 -3.12 16.44
N GLN A 164 4.88 -3.52 16.47
CA GLN A 164 4.17 -3.98 17.66
C GLN A 164 3.85 -5.49 17.63
N SER A 165 4.43 -6.25 16.69
CA SER A 165 4.09 -7.67 16.49
C SER A 165 2.59 -7.91 16.26
N LEU A 166 1.95 -7.00 15.51
CA LEU A 166 0.57 -7.10 15.08
C LEU A 166 0.54 -7.58 13.63
N PRO A 167 0.03 -8.78 13.34
CA PRO A 167 -0.15 -9.22 11.96
C PRO A 167 -1.14 -8.33 11.23
N ILE A 168 -0.90 -8.08 9.94
CA ILE A 168 -1.86 -7.38 9.09
C ILE A 168 -2.66 -8.35 8.23
N VAL A 169 -3.88 -7.95 7.89
CA VAL A 169 -4.76 -8.65 6.96
C VAL A 169 -5.15 -7.66 5.88
N THR A 170 -4.86 -7.95 4.62
CA THR A 170 -5.07 -7.00 3.53
C THR A 170 -6.32 -7.37 2.74
N ALA A 171 -7.20 -6.39 2.51
CA ALA A 171 -8.29 -6.49 1.55
C ALA A 171 -8.16 -5.37 0.51
N TYR A 172 -8.32 -5.73 -0.76
CA TYR A 172 -8.39 -4.76 -1.84
C TYR A 172 -9.63 -3.88 -1.67
N ASP A 173 -9.52 -2.60 -1.99
CA ASP A 173 -10.63 -1.63 -2.04
C ASP A 173 -11.77 -2.05 -2.99
N THR A 174 -11.47 -2.95 -3.93
CA THR A 174 -12.38 -3.51 -4.94
C THR A 174 -12.95 -4.88 -4.58
N LEU A 175 -12.65 -5.42 -3.39
CA LEU A 175 -13.05 -6.77 -2.98
C LEU A 175 -14.59 -6.96 -2.88
N GLY A 176 -15.32 -5.85 -2.72
CA GLY A 176 -16.77 -5.86 -2.56
C GLY A 176 -17.21 -6.32 -1.16
N GLU A 177 -18.52 -6.23 -0.91
CA GLU A 177 -19.11 -6.46 0.41
C GLU A 177 -18.93 -7.90 0.92
N GLU A 178 -19.31 -8.90 0.12
CA GLU A 178 -19.21 -10.32 0.51
C GLU A 178 -17.76 -10.75 0.77
N GLY A 179 -16.83 -10.29 -0.06
CA GLY A 179 -15.41 -10.60 0.13
C GLY A 179 -14.85 -9.93 1.38
N LEU A 180 -15.25 -8.68 1.65
CA LEU A 180 -14.91 -7.99 2.90
C LEU A 180 -15.45 -8.78 4.11
N ARG A 181 -16.74 -9.12 4.10
CA ARG A 181 -17.42 -9.91 5.15
C ARG A 181 -16.69 -11.20 5.47
N TYR A 182 -16.43 -12.02 4.44
CA TYR A 182 -15.71 -13.28 4.61
C TYR A 182 -14.32 -13.08 5.23
N SER A 183 -13.56 -12.09 4.72
CA SER A 183 -12.22 -11.80 5.24
C SER A 183 -12.24 -11.34 6.70
N MET A 184 -13.21 -10.51 7.10
CA MET A 184 -13.32 -10.02 8.47
C MET A 184 -13.68 -11.15 9.44
N MET A 185 -14.65 -11.99 9.08
CA MET A 185 -15.05 -13.15 9.88
C MET A 185 -13.92 -14.17 10.03
N ALA A 186 -13.16 -14.45 8.95
CA ALA A 186 -12.07 -15.41 8.99
C ALA A 186 -10.86 -14.91 9.82
N THR A 187 -10.71 -13.60 9.95
CA THR A 187 -9.51 -13.01 10.53
C THR A 187 -9.69 -12.40 11.91
N HIS A 188 -10.91 -12.15 12.39
CA HIS A 188 -11.13 -11.63 13.75
C HIS A 188 -10.24 -10.41 14.08
N ALA A 189 -10.08 -9.51 13.11
CA ALA A 189 -9.23 -8.33 13.29
C ALA A 189 -9.89 -7.35 14.27
N LYS A 190 -9.11 -6.82 15.23
CA LYS A 190 -9.61 -5.88 16.25
C LYS A 190 -9.67 -4.43 15.77
N ALA A 191 -8.85 -4.09 14.78
CA ALA A 191 -8.86 -2.77 14.17
C ALA A 191 -8.91 -2.89 12.66
N ILE A 192 -9.57 -1.94 12.01
CA ILE A 192 -9.58 -1.79 10.56
C ILE A 192 -9.10 -0.40 10.17
N PHE A 193 -8.17 -0.34 9.22
CA PHE A 193 -7.75 0.88 8.54
C PHE A 193 -8.37 0.91 7.14
N LEU A 194 -9.07 1.99 6.78
CA LEU A 194 -9.67 2.13 5.45
C LEU A 194 -9.64 3.52 4.85
N ASP A 195 -9.86 3.61 3.54
CA ASP A 195 -10.14 4.89 2.89
C ASP A 195 -11.60 5.31 3.13
N PRO A 196 -11.90 6.57 3.46
CA PRO A 196 -13.24 7.03 3.85
C PRO A 196 -14.40 6.67 2.92
N HIS A 197 -14.15 6.55 1.62
CA HIS A 197 -15.18 6.17 0.65
C HIS A 197 -15.65 4.71 0.78
N LEU A 198 -14.92 3.88 1.52
CA LEU A 198 -15.23 2.47 1.79
C LEU A 198 -16.05 2.27 3.07
N LEU A 199 -16.30 3.32 3.86
CA LEU A 199 -17.14 3.25 5.06
C LEU A 199 -18.54 2.66 4.80
N PRO A 200 -19.26 2.99 3.71
CA PRO A 200 -20.58 2.39 3.47
C PRO A 200 -20.53 0.87 3.34
N THR A 201 -19.53 0.34 2.61
CA THR A 201 -19.32 -1.11 2.48
C THR A 201 -19.01 -1.74 3.83
N LEU A 202 -18.21 -1.08 4.67
CA LEU A 202 -17.94 -1.55 6.02
C LEU A 202 -19.21 -1.57 6.88
N ASN A 203 -20.03 -0.52 6.85
CA ASN A 203 -21.27 -0.40 7.63
C ASN A 203 -22.22 -1.58 7.36
N ASN A 204 -22.33 -1.98 6.09
CA ASN A 204 -23.15 -3.13 5.70
C ASN A 204 -22.64 -4.45 6.30
N VAL A 205 -21.37 -4.55 6.71
CA VAL A 205 -20.74 -5.78 7.20
C VAL A 205 -20.58 -5.82 8.72
N LEU A 206 -20.52 -4.66 9.40
CA LEU A 206 -20.32 -4.56 10.86
C LEU A 206 -21.42 -5.24 11.69
N HIS A 207 -22.59 -5.47 11.11
CA HIS A 207 -23.64 -6.21 11.79
C HIS A 207 -23.30 -7.70 12.01
N GLU A 208 -22.38 -8.27 11.22
CA GLU A 208 -21.86 -9.64 11.36
C GLU A 208 -20.44 -9.68 11.93
N ALA A 209 -19.55 -8.78 11.47
CA ALA A 209 -18.14 -8.77 11.86
C ALA A 209 -17.90 -8.04 13.20
N LYS A 210 -18.22 -8.72 14.31
CA LYS A 210 -18.23 -8.14 15.67
C LYS A 210 -16.86 -7.98 16.34
N ASP A 211 -15.80 -8.53 15.78
CA ASP A 211 -14.46 -8.48 16.37
C ASP A 211 -13.79 -7.10 16.25
N VAL A 212 -14.23 -6.28 15.30
CA VAL A 212 -13.68 -4.92 15.09
C VAL A 212 -14.13 -4.00 16.22
N GLN A 213 -13.15 -3.43 16.92
CA GLN A 213 -13.31 -2.50 18.04
C GLN A 213 -12.90 -1.07 17.66
N HIS A 214 -12.03 -0.93 16.64
CA HIS A 214 -11.52 0.36 16.21
C HIS A 214 -11.57 0.51 14.69
N ILE A 215 -12.15 1.63 14.25
CA ILE A 215 -12.18 2.04 12.85
C ILE A 215 -11.25 3.24 12.71
N ILE A 216 -10.23 3.08 11.88
CA ILE A 216 -9.21 4.09 11.59
C ILE A 216 -9.34 4.43 10.11
N TRP A 217 -9.49 5.71 9.77
CA TRP A 217 -9.58 6.11 8.36
C TRP A 217 -8.35 6.89 7.90
N ASN A 218 -8.09 6.79 6.60
CA ASN A 218 -7.03 7.51 5.94
C ASN A 218 -7.36 9.00 5.82
N SER A 219 -6.68 9.83 6.61
CA SER A 219 -6.85 11.29 6.61
C SER A 219 -6.32 12.00 5.36
N GLN A 220 -5.70 11.30 4.41
CA GLN A 220 -5.36 11.87 3.10
C GLN A 220 -6.59 12.12 2.22
N ASN A 221 -7.70 11.45 2.52
CA ASN A 221 -8.92 11.47 1.74
C ASN A 221 -10.02 12.21 2.51
N THR A 222 -10.90 12.87 1.77
CA THR A 222 -12.05 13.58 2.35
C THR A 222 -13.02 12.60 3.00
N LEU A 223 -13.39 12.87 4.24
CA LEU A 223 -14.39 12.10 4.99
C LEU A 223 -15.78 12.65 4.69
N ASN A 224 -16.73 11.77 4.41
CA ASN A 224 -18.15 12.12 4.40
C ASN A 224 -18.73 11.81 5.80
N GLU A 225 -19.10 12.86 6.54
CA GLU A 225 -19.63 12.74 7.90
C GLU A 225 -20.92 11.90 7.98
N GLY A 226 -21.71 11.88 6.88
CA GLY A 226 -22.90 11.05 6.78
C GLY A 226 -22.61 9.55 6.88
N HIS A 227 -21.44 9.10 6.41
CA HIS A 227 -21.04 7.69 6.53
C HIS A 227 -20.63 7.32 7.96
N VAL A 228 -20.06 8.28 8.70
CA VAL A 228 -19.64 8.09 10.11
C VAL A 228 -20.84 8.03 11.04
N SER A 229 -21.88 8.81 10.72
CA SER A 229 -23.11 8.87 11.53
C SER A 229 -23.91 7.56 11.52
N GLN A 230 -23.53 6.60 10.67
CA GLN A 230 -24.15 5.29 10.50
C GLN A 230 -23.34 4.15 11.17
N LEU A 231 -22.22 4.47 11.82
CA LEU A 231 -21.38 3.52 12.56
C LEU A 231 -21.95 3.15 13.94
#